data_AF-A0A1E3J4I7-F1
#
_entry.id   AF-A0A1E3J4I7-F1
#
_cell.length_a   1.000
_cell.length_b   1.000
_cell.length_c   1.000
_cell.angle_alpha   90.00
_cell.angle_beta   90.00
_cell.angle_gamma   90.00
#
_symmetry.space_group_name_H-M   'P 1'
#
loop_
_entity.id
_entity.type
_entity.pdbx_description
1 polymer ?
#
loop_
_entity_poly.entity_id
_entity_poly.type
_entity_poly.pdbx_seq_one_letter_code
_entity_poly.pdbx_strand_id
1 'polypeptide(L)'
;MVGGNPAHDAYGFRYWKDPGPFVEYLVSGSTGKFLGFWSVFVQAAYAYGGPDCVAFAAGETRNPRRVLPSVFKRVIYRLLVFYIFGVLAAGVLCPSNDADLTSGATGAAASPFVIGVKRLNISFLPDLINALLMTLAWSFGLDLFFISSRALYSLAIDHKTPALFRFTWRGVPTFCVLAVFAVSSLLAFMSASTSSIEVFTWLTSIVGSGVLVQFIMYHTIYIRFRRAQMAQGIPDIDRPWYRKGQYFFSIVTVICYIIIFLTNGFSVFMKGQWSISSFIFAYASLLSLLVPWVGYKIVRRGGWLTPLKEVDLYAGRTREQMDFNDDPEMEAVTKGQKFNK
;
A
#
# COMPACT_ATOMS: atom_id res chain seq x y z
N MET A 1 -3.40 -27.72 10.74
CA MET A 1 -3.61 -27.53 12.20
C MET A 1 -3.99 -28.81 12.91
N VAL A 2 -4.87 -29.64 12.33
CA VAL A 2 -5.45 -30.85 12.98
C VAL A 2 -4.94 -32.19 12.44
N GLY A 3 -3.71 -32.27 11.90
CA GLY A 3 -3.10 -33.56 11.52
C GLY A 3 -3.49 -34.15 10.16
N GLY A 4 -4.10 -33.35 9.27
CA GLY A 4 -4.40 -33.78 7.88
C GLY A 4 -3.21 -33.70 6.91
N ASN A 5 -1.98 -33.59 7.41
CA ASN A 5 -0.75 -33.57 6.61
C ASN A 5 -0.22 -35.00 6.40
N PRO A 6 0.67 -35.23 5.41
CA PRO A 6 1.26 -36.55 5.15
C PRO A 6 1.99 -37.17 6.35
N ALA A 7 2.50 -36.34 7.26
CA ALA A 7 3.14 -36.77 8.50
C ALA A 7 2.14 -37.09 9.63
N HIS A 8 0.83 -36.98 9.40
CA HIS A 8 -0.25 -37.15 10.38
C HIS A 8 -0.05 -36.38 11.69
N ASP A 9 0.59 -35.21 11.58
CA ASP A 9 1.09 -34.42 12.69
C ASP A 9 0.21 -33.18 12.94
N ALA A 10 -0.37 -33.09 14.13
CA ALA A 10 -1.23 -31.99 14.52
C ALA A 10 -0.41 -30.78 14.97
N TYR A 11 -0.16 -29.83 14.05
CA TYR A 11 0.58 -28.59 14.36
C TYR A 11 0.02 -27.81 15.55
N GLY A 12 -1.31 -27.75 15.69
CA GLY A 12 -1.98 -26.96 16.73
C GLY A 12 -1.42 -25.54 16.77
N PHE A 13 -1.04 -25.07 17.95
CA PHE A 13 -0.34 -23.80 18.18
C PHE A 13 1.06 -24.03 18.76
N ARG A 14 1.74 -25.12 18.39
CA ARG A 14 3.04 -25.49 19.01
C ARG A 14 4.08 -24.37 18.91
N TYR A 15 4.22 -23.75 17.73
CA TYR A 15 5.21 -22.70 17.48
C TYR A 15 4.87 -21.36 18.13
N TRP A 16 3.62 -21.17 18.53
CA TRP A 16 3.19 -20.04 19.35
C TRP A 16 3.53 -20.23 20.83
N LYS A 17 3.81 -21.46 21.26
CA LYS A 17 4.27 -21.76 22.62
C LYS A 17 5.80 -21.82 22.68
N ASP A 18 6.43 -22.51 21.72
CA ASP A 18 7.87 -22.69 21.64
C ASP A 18 8.31 -22.73 20.17
N PRO A 19 9.15 -21.81 19.67
CA PRO A 19 9.92 -20.75 20.37
C PRO A 19 9.11 -19.51 20.81
N GLY A 20 7.85 -19.39 20.37
CA GLY A 20 6.97 -18.27 20.71
C GLY A 20 6.96 -17.14 19.67
N PRO A 21 5.95 -16.24 19.74
CA PRO A 21 5.68 -15.24 18.69
C PRO A 21 6.56 -13.99 18.79
N PHE A 22 7.15 -13.69 19.95
CA PHE A 22 7.97 -12.50 20.16
C PHE A 22 9.45 -12.85 20.16
N VAL A 23 10.09 -12.64 19.00
CA VAL A 23 11.52 -12.85 18.79
C VAL A 23 12.30 -11.59 19.14
N GLU A 24 13.47 -11.76 19.76
CA GLU A 24 14.37 -10.66 20.11
C GLU A 24 15.01 -10.05 18.85
N TYR A 25 15.07 -8.71 18.78
CA TYR A 25 15.66 -7.99 17.65
C TYR A 25 16.62 -6.91 18.17
N LEU A 26 17.85 -6.89 17.61
CA LEU A 26 18.98 -5.99 17.90
C LEU A 26 19.57 -6.02 19.33
N VAL A 27 18.75 -6.25 20.35
CA VAL A 27 19.15 -6.29 21.75
C VAL A 27 18.47 -7.50 22.41
N SER A 28 19.09 -8.10 23.43
CA SER A 28 18.46 -9.20 24.18
C SER A 28 17.47 -8.71 25.24
N GLY A 29 16.53 -9.58 25.63
CA GLY A 29 15.56 -9.32 26.69
C GLY A 29 14.26 -8.65 26.22
N SER A 30 13.50 -8.07 27.16
CA SER A 30 12.18 -7.47 26.90
C SER A 30 12.23 -6.33 25.89
N THR A 31 13.28 -5.50 25.95
CA THR A 31 13.53 -4.44 24.97
C THR A 31 13.71 -5.00 23.57
N GLY A 32 14.47 -6.09 23.41
CA GLY A 32 14.65 -6.81 22.15
C GLY A 32 13.34 -7.27 21.52
N LYS A 33 12.47 -7.87 22.35
CA LYS A 33 11.13 -8.34 21.92
C LYS A 33 10.24 -7.17 21.49
N PHE A 34 10.30 -6.04 22.19
CA PHE A 34 9.59 -4.83 21.80
C PHE A 34 10.10 -4.26 20.47
N LEU A 35 11.43 -4.20 20.27
CA LEU A 35 12.02 -3.74 19.00
C LEU A 35 11.65 -4.66 17.84
N GLY A 36 11.58 -5.98 18.08
CA GLY A 36 11.12 -6.95 17.08
C GLY A 36 9.66 -6.73 16.71
N PHE A 37 8.79 -6.57 17.72
CA PHE A 37 7.39 -6.19 17.51
C PHE A 37 7.27 -4.87 16.75
N TRP A 38 8.01 -3.83 17.14
CA TRP A 38 7.94 -2.52 16.51
C TRP A 38 8.40 -2.55 15.06
N SER A 39 9.47 -3.30 14.75
CA SER A 39 9.92 -3.51 13.37
C SER A 39 8.83 -4.13 12.49
N VAL A 40 8.18 -5.20 12.98
CA VAL A 40 7.08 -5.84 12.24
C VAL A 40 5.84 -4.94 12.18
N PHE A 41 5.57 -4.16 13.23
CA PHE A 41 4.45 -3.22 13.27
C PHE A 41 4.60 -2.11 12.21
N VAL A 42 5.80 -1.55 12.06
CA VAL A 42 6.12 -0.59 11.01
C VAL A 42 5.89 -1.21 9.62
N GLN A 43 6.39 -2.45 9.40
CA GLN A 43 6.18 -3.16 8.13
C GLN A 43 4.70 -3.42 7.85
N ALA A 44 3.93 -3.82 8.87
CA ALA A 44 2.50 -4.04 8.76
C ALA A 44 1.72 -2.74 8.47
N ALA A 45 2.19 -1.60 9.00
CA ALA A 45 1.52 -0.31 8.84
C ALA A 45 1.45 0.17 7.37
N TYR A 46 2.47 -0.13 6.56
CA TYR A 46 2.44 0.15 5.12
C TYR A 46 2.01 -1.04 4.26
N ALA A 47 1.93 -2.26 4.82
CA ALA A 47 1.38 -3.42 4.11
C ALA A 47 -0.12 -3.28 3.80
N TYR A 48 -0.85 -2.44 4.54
CA TYR A 48 -2.29 -2.19 4.35
C TYR A 48 -2.64 -1.29 3.13
N GLY A 49 -1.78 -1.22 2.12
CA GLY A 49 -2.08 -0.54 0.85
C GLY A 49 -3.19 -1.23 0.05
N GLY A 50 -3.83 -0.52 -0.88
CA GLY A 50 -4.74 -1.13 -1.88
C GLY A 50 -6.13 -0.49 -2.01
N PRO A 51 -6.81 -0.06 -0.93
CA PRO A 51 -8.09 0.65 -1.10
C PRO A 51 -7.95 1.91 -1.95
N ASP A 52 -6.83 2.60 -1.82
CA ASP A 52 -6.47 3.77 -2.62
C ASP A 52 -6.33 3.46 -4.12
N CYS A 53 -5.87 2.27 -4.49
CA CYS A 53 -5.86 1.80 -5.88
C CYS A 53 -7.25 1.83 -6.52
N VAL A 54 -8.29 1.44 -5.75
CA VAL A 54 -9.69 1.45 -6.20
C VAL A 54 -10.16 2.88 -6.50
N ALA A 55 -9.64 3.88 -5.77
CA ALA A 55 -9.96 5.28 -6.02
C ALA A 55 -9.39 5.78 -7.37
N PHE A 56 -8.23 5.28 -7.80
CA PHE A 56 -7.66 5.62 -9.12
C PHE A 56 -8.51 5.06 -10.27
N ALA A 57 -9.07 3.87 -10.09
CA ALA A 57 -9.98 3.26 -11.06
C ALA A 57 -11.35 3.97 -11.11
N ALA A 58 -11.68 4.85 -10.17
CA ALA A 58 -12.96 5.56 -10.11
C ALA A 58 -13.28 6.34 -11.39
N GLY A 59 -12.26 6.94 -12.03
CA GLY A 59 -12.43 7.72 -13.26
C GLY A 59 -12.80 6.89 -14.48
N GLU A 60 -12.52 5.58 -14.45
CA GLU A 60 -12.79 4.63 -15.53
C GLU A 60 -13.93 3.65 -15.14
N THR A 61 -14.52 3.80 -13.95
CA THR A 61 -15.58 2.93 -13.43
C THR A 61 -16.96 3.42 -13.89
N ARG A 62 -17.83 2.51 -14.33
CA ARG A 62 -19.25 2.82 -14.59
C ARG A 62 -19.99 3.09 -13.27
N ASN A 63 -20.65 4.24 -13.16
CA ASN A 63 -21.43 4.67 -11.99
C ASN A 63 -20.66 4.58 -10.65
N PRO A 64 -19.52 5.32 -10.53
CA PRO A 64 -18.60 5.20 -9.40
C PRO A 64 -19.24 5.56 -8.05
N ARG A 65 -20.21 6.48 -8.03
CA ARG A 65 -20.90 6.92 -6.79
C ARG A 65 -21.69 5.81 -6.11
N ARG A 66 -22.21 4.85 -6.89
CA ARG A 66 -22.96 3.69 -6.38
C ARG A 66 -22.05 2.49 -6.15
N VAL A 67 -21.12 2.23 -7.07
CA VAL A 67 -20.27 1.02 -7.06
C VAL A 67 -19.12 1.12 -6.07
N LEU A 68 -18.37 2.22 -6.05
CA LEU A 68 -17.17 2.31 -5.21
C LEU A 68 -17.43 2.09 -3.72
N PRO A 69 -18.49 2.64 -3.11
CA PRO A 69 -18.74 2.50 -1.68
C PRO A 69 -18.94 1.06 -1.21
N SER A 70 -19.57 0.21 -2.03
CA SER A 70 -19.71 -1.22 -1.72
C SER A 70 -18.39 -1.96 -1.91
N VAL A 71 -17.64 -1.64 -2.97
CA VAL A 71 -16.32 -2.20 -3.26
C VAL A 71 -15.33 -1.87 -2.12
N PHE A 72 -15.26 -0.62 -1.68
CA PHE A 72 -14.38 -0.19 -0.58
C PHE A 72 -14.63 -1.01 0.69
N LYS A 73 -15.90 -1.20 1.09
CA LYS A 73 -16.24 -2.02 2.26
C LYS A 73 -15.76 -3.46 2.08
N ARG A 74 -16.05 -4.08 0.93
CA ARG A 74 -15.65 -5.47 0.64
C ARG A 74 -14.14 -5.65 0.66
N VAL A 75 -13.38 -4.73 0.06
CA VAL A 75 -11.91 -4.78 0.05
C VAL A 75 -11.35 -4.74 1.47
N ILE A 76 -11.85 -3.84 2.34
CA ILE A 76 -11.41 -3.74 3.74
C ILE A 76 -11.64 -5.05 4.50
N TYR A 77 -12.85 -5.62 4.45
CA TYR A 77 -13.15 -6.88 5.14
C TYR A 77 -12.30 -8.03 4.59
N ARG A 78 -12.12 -8.09 3.27
CA ARG A 78 -11.31 -9.11 2.61
C ARG A 78 -9.84 -9.04 3.05
N LEU A 79 -9.27 -7.83 3.10
CA LEU A 79 -7.90 -7.62 3.57
C LEU A 79 -7.74 -8.02 5.03
N LEU A 80 -8.66 -7.61 5.91
CA LEU A 80 -8.61 -7.97 7.34
C LEU A 80 -8.63 -9.48 7.54
N VAL A 81 -9.54 -10.19 6.86
CA VAL A 81 -9.64 -11.65 6.95
C VAL A 81 -8.35 -12.30 6.44
N PHE A 82 -7.92 -12.01 5.21
CA PHE A 82 -6.74 -12.70 4.66
C PHE A 82 -5.43 -12.33 5.37
N TYR A 83 -5.29 -11.13 5.91
CA TYR A 83 -4.06 -10.73 6.61
C TYR A 83 -4.00 -11.39 7.99
N ILE A 84 -5.08 -11.32 8.76
CA ILE A 84 -5.12 -11.91 10.11
C ILE A 84 -5.02 -13.43 10.02
N PHE A 85 -5.86 -14.08 9.21
CA PHE A 85 -5.83 -15.53 9.07
C PHE A 85 -4.59 -16.03 8.32
N GLY A 86 -4.06 -15.25 7.37
CA GLY A 86 -2.83 -15.57 6.65
C GLY A 86 -1.62 -15.59 7.57
N VAL A 87 -1.43 -14.53 8.39
CA VAL A 87 -0.34 -14.48 9.38
C VAL A 87 -0.52 -15.56 10.45
N LEU A 88 -1.76 -15.82 10.90
CA LEU A 88 -2.05 -16.90 11.83
C LEU A 88 -1.66 -18.27 11.25
N ALA A 89 -2.04 -18.54 9.99
CA ALA A 89 -1.69 -19.77 9.30
C ALA A 89 -0.17 -19.91 9.12
N ALA A 90 0.52 -18.84 8.73
CA ALA A 90 1.96 -18.81 8.58
C ALA A 90 2.68 -19.10 9.92
N GLY A 91 2.26 -18.45 11.01
CA GLY A 91 2.85 -18.65 12.34
C GLY A 91 2.55 -20.02 12.96
N VAL A 92 1.47 -20.69 12.54
CA VAL A 92 1.21 -22.08 12.93
C VAL A 92 2.04 -23.08 12.10
N LEU A 93 2.35 -22.72 10.86
CA LEU A 93 3.03 -23.59 9.90
C LEU A 93 4.55 -23.57 10.07
N CYS A 94 5.13 -22.40 10.36
CA CYS A 94 6.59 -22.19 10.39
C CYS A 94 7.02 -21.65 11.77
N PRO A 95 8.05 -22.24 12.41
CA PRO A 95 8.60 -21.70 13.66
C PRO A 95 9.35 -20.39 13.40
N SER A 96 9.29 -19.47 14.36
CA SER A 96 9.92 -18.14 14.23
C SER A 96 11.45 -18.16 14.25
N ASN A 97 12.07 -19.25 14.70
CA ASN A 97 13.52 -19.46 14.74
C ASN A 97 14.04 -20.34 13.59
N ASP A 98 13.26 -20.53 12.53
CA ASP A 98 13.70 -21.29 11.36
C ASP A 98 14.88 -20.60 10.66
N ALA A 99 15.97 -21.34 10.46
CA ALA A 99 17.15 -20.82 9.76
C ALA A 99 16.78 -20.36 8.34
N ASP A 100 15.83 -21.02 7.68
CA ASP A 100 15.42 -20.71 6.30
C ASP A 100 14.63 -19.39 6.18
N LEU A 101 14.14 -18.83 7.30
CA LEU A 101 13.56 -17.48 7.32
C LEU A 101 14.62 -16.38 7.21
N THR A 102 15.87 -16.70 7.59
CA THR A 102 16.97 -15.72 7.75
C THR A 102 18.19 -16.02 6.88
N SER A 103 18.31 -17.23 6.33
CA SER A 103 19.49 -17.73 5.61
C SER A 103 19.73 -17.13 4.23
N GLY A 104 18.95 -16.10 3.83
CA GLY A 104 19.13 -15.44 2.55
C GLY A 104 18.62 -16.25 1.34
N ALA A 105 17.72 -17.22 1.56
CA ALA A 105 16.99 -17.84 0.46
C ALA A 105 16.28 -16.74 -0.36
N THR A 106 16.56 -16.69 -1.66
CA THR A 106 16.15 -15.61 -2.55
C THR A 106 14.63 -15.59 -2.76
N GLY A 107 14.00 -14.44 -2.50
CA GLY A 107 12.62 -14.14 -2.91
C GLY A 107 11.56 -15.06 -2.30
N ALA A 108 10.70 -15.64 -3.15
CA ALA A 108 9.56 -16.47 -2.75
C ALA A 108 9.95 -17.76 -2.00
N ALA A 109 11.21 -18.21 -2.12
CA ALA A 109 11.70 -19.43 -1.49
C ALA A 109 11.81 -19.34 0.04
N ALA A 110 11.96 -18.12 0.60
CA ALA A 110 11.97 -17.85 2.04
C ALA A 110 10.56 -17.70 2.64
N SER A 111 9.51 -17.86 1.84
CA SER A 111 8.13 -17.74 2.31
C SER A 111 7.82 -18.81 3.37
N PRO A 112 7.21 -18.45 4.52
CA PRO A 112 6.85 -19.42 5.56
C PRO A 112 5.89 -20.50 5.04
N PHE A 113 5.09 -20.18 4.01
CA PHE A 113 4.23 -21.16 3.33
C PHE A 113 5.03 -22.18 2.53
N VAL A 114 6.10 -21.76 1.86
CA VAL A 114 6.99 -22.66 1.11
C VAL A 114 7.82 -23.51 2.06
N ILE A 115 8.39 -22.91 3.11
CA ILE A 115 9.19 -23.61 4.13
C ILE A 115 8.36 -24.70 4.81
N GLY A 116 7.14 -24.36 5.22
CA GLY A 116 6.22 -25.34 5.83
C GLY A 116 5.90 -26.52 4.94
N VAL A 117 5.67 -26.28 3.65
CA VAL A 117 5.38 -27.35 2.68
C VAL A 117 6.61 -28.20 2.37
N LYS A 118 7.79 -27.59 2.27
CA LYS A 118 9.06 -28.34 2.10
C LYS A 118 9.30 -29.29 3.27
N ARG A 119 9.09 -28.82 4.51
CA ARG A 119 9.16 -29.67 5.72
C ARG A 119 8.19 -30.84 5.72
N LEU A 120 7.07 -30.72 4.99
CA LEU A 120 6.07 -31.78 4.82
C LEU A 120 6.40 -32.78 3.69
N ASN A 121 7.52 -32.61 2.98
CA ASN A 121 7.95 -33.45 1.86
C ASN A 121 6.90 -33.61 0.74
N ILE A 122 6.09 -32.57 0.48
CA ILE A 122 5.12 -32.57 -0.62
C ILE A 122 5.82 -32.03 -1.88
N SER A 123 6.21 -32.89 -2.83
CA SER A 123 7.07 -32.49 -3.97
C SER A 123 6.51 -31.39 -4.88
N PHE A 124 5.22 -31.39 -5.21
CA PHE A 124 4.66 -30.45 -6.21
C PHE A 124 4.24 -29.09 -5.62
N LEU A 125 3.91 -29.06 -4.34
CA LEU A 125 3.25 -27.90 -3.73
C LEU A 125 4.16 -26.66 -3.56
N PRO A 126 5.49 -26.77 -3.31
CA PRO A 126 6.40 -25.62 -3.31
C PRO A 126 6.45 -24.88 -4.64
N ASP A 127 6.51 -25.61 -5.76
CA ASP A 127 6.59 -25.02 -7.10
C ASP A 127 5.29 -24.32 -7.47
N LEU A 128 4.14 -24.92 -7.12
CA LEU A 128 2.83 -24.29 -7.27
C LEU A 128 2.74 -22.99 -6.46
N ILE A 129 3.16 -23.00 -5.19
CA ILE A 129 3.15 -21.79 -4.34
C ILE A 129 4.05 -20.71 -4.94
N ASN A 130 5.25 -21.07 -5.39
CA ASN A 130 6.16 -20.12 -6.04
C ASN A 130 5.56 -19.53 -7.32
N ALA A 131 4.96 -20.36 -8.19
CA ALA A 131 4.30 -19.90 -9.41
C ALA A 131 3.13 -18.95 -9.12
N LEU A 132 2.34 -19.24 -8.08
CA LEU A 132 1.27 -18.36 -7.61
C LEU A 132 1.83 -17.03 -7.08
N LEU A 133 2.87 -17.07 -6.24
CA LEU A 133 3.51 -15.86 -5.71
C LEU A 133 4.08 -14.97 -6.84
N MET A 134 4.68 -15.57 -7.87
CA MET A 134 5.17 -14.83 -9.04
C MET A 134 4.03 -14.22 -9.85
N THR A 135 2.93 -14.95 -10.04
CA THR A 135 1.74 -14.43 -10.75
C THR A 135 1.08 -13.29 -9.97
N LEU A 136 1.02 -13.39 -8.64
CA LEU A 136 0.53 -12.33 -7.76
C LEU A 136 1.43 -11.09 -7.83
N ALA A 137 2.75 -11.26 -7.77
CA ALA A 137 3.70 -10.17 -7.89
C ALA A 137 3.60 -9.47 -9.25
N TRP A 138 3.46 -10.24 -10.34
CA TRP A 138 3.25 -9.71 -11.68
C TRP A 138 1.95 -8.92 -11.79
N SER A 139 0.84 -9.48 -11.31
CA SER A 139 -0.45 -8.81 -11.30
C SER A 139 -0.43 -7.50 -10.51
N PHE A 140 0.23 -7.48 -9.34
CA PHE A 140 0.36 -6.27 -8.53
C PHE A 140 1.26 -5.23 -9.21
N GLY A 141 2.33 -5.67 -9.87
CA GLY A 141 3.19 -4.81 -10.68
C GLY A 141 2.42 -4.10 -11.81
N LEU A 142 1.54 -4.82 -12.51
CA LEU A 142 0.69 -4.24 -13.55
C LEU A 142 -0.29 -3.18 -12.98
N ASP A 143 -0.87 -3.41 -11.80
CA ASP A 143 -1.76 -2.45 -11.14
C ASP A 143 -1.02 -1.16 -10.76
N LEU A 144 0.16 -1.27 -10.13
CA LEU A 144 0.98 -0.10 -9.79
C LEU A 144 1.45 0.66 -11.04
N PHE A 145 1.73 -0.06 -12.13
CA PHE A 145 2.10 0.53 -13.41
C PHE A 145 0.94 1.31 -14.03
N PHE A 146 -0.27 0.76 -13.97
CA PHE A 146 -1.51 1.44 -14.34
C PHE A 146 -1.68 2.72 -13.51
N ILE A 147 -1.67 2.63 -12.18
CA ILE A 147 -1.89 3.77 -11.28
C ILE A 147 -0.85 4.88 -11.52
N SER A 148 0.43 4.52 -11.62
CA SER A 148 1.52 5.49 -11.78
C SER A 148 1.40 6.28 -13.09
N SER A 149 1.06 5.60 -14.19
CA SER A 149 0.86 6.28 -15.48
C SER A 149 -0.34 7.22 -15.48
N ARG A 150 -1.44 6.86 -14.79
CA ARG A 150 -2.63 7.71 -14.65
C ARG A 150 -2.38 8.90 -13.73
N ALA A 151 -1.67 8.69 -12.61
CA ALA A 151 -1.28 9.77 -11.72
C ALA A 151 -0.45 10.84 -12.45
N LEU A 152 0.53 10.41 -13.26
CA LEU A 152 1.33 11.32 -14.07
C LEU A 152 0.50 12.05 -15.13
N TYR A 153 -0.44 11.36 -15.76
CA TYR A 153 -1.37 11.95 -16.72
C TYR A 153 -2.31 12.99 -16.08
N SER A 154 -2.86 12.71 -14.89
CA SER A 154 -3.69 13.66 -14.14
C SER A 154 -2.91 14.93 -13.79
N LEU A 155 -1.63 14.81 -13.40
CA LEU A 155 -0.76 15.97 -13.20
C LEU A 155 -0.51 16.74 -14.51
N ALA A 156 -0.42 16.04 -15.64
CA ALA A 156 -0.27 16.67 -16.94
C ALA A 156 -1.50 17.47 -17.33
N ILE A 157 -2.72 16.95 -17.14
CA ILE A 157 -3.98 17.67 -17.36
C ILE A 157 -4.01 18.97 -16.55
N ASP A 158 -3.62 18.91 -15.27
CA ASP A 158 -3.55 20.05 -14.36
C ASP A 158 -2.43 21.08 -14.67
N HIS A 159 -1.72 20.93 -15.80
CA HIS A 159 -0.58 21.78 -16.18
C HIS A 159 0.56 21.76 -15.14
N LYS A 160 0.71 20.65 -14.39
CA LYS A 160 1.75 20.47 -13.37
C LYS A 160 3.01 19.75 -13.89
N THR A 161 2.91 19.10 -15.05
CA THR A 161 4.02 18.44 -15.75
C THR A 161 4.08 18.89 -17.21
N PRO A 162 5.18 18.59 -17.96
CA PRO A 162 5.31 18.94 -19.37
C PRO A 162 4.11 18.48 -20.21
N ALA A 163 3.71 19.31 -21.19
CA ALA A 163 2.54 19.07 -22.03
C ALA A 163 2.61 17.75 -22.83
N LEU A 164 3.82 17.24 -23.08
CA LEU A 164 4.05 15.94 -23.72
C LEU A 164 3.27 14.82 -23.03
N PHE A 165 3.19 14.84 -21.69
CA PHE A 165 2.53 13.79 -20.91
C PHE A 165 1.00 13.74 -21.10
N ARG A 166 0.40 14.74 -21.76
CA ARG A 166 -1.03 14.75 -22.09
C ARG A 166 -1.40 13.93 -23.31
N PHE A 167 -0.41 13.54 -24.12
CA PHE A 167 -0.69 12.77 -25.32
C PHE A 167 -1.26 11.40 -24.96
N THR A 168 -2.43 11.10 -25.53
CA THR A 168 -3.08 9.81 -25.41
C THR A 168 -3.24 9.16 -26.77
N TRP A 169 -2.80 7.91 -26.90
CA TRP A 169 -3.13 7.07 -28.04
C TRP A 169 -4.25 6.11 -27.67
N ARG A 170 -5.39 6.20 -28.36
CA ARG A 170 -6.59 5.38 -28.08
C ARG A 170 -7.05 5.43 -26.61
N GLY A 171 -6.94 6.59 -25.98
CA GLY A 171 -7.29 6.79 -24.57
C GLY A 171 -6.22 6.35 -23.56
N VAL A 172 -5.09 5.81 -24.00
CA VAL A 172 -3.97 5.42 -23.12
C VAL A 172 -2.90 6.52 -23.10
N PRO A 173 -2.46 7.02 -21.93
CA PRO A 173 -1.43 8.06 -21.84
C PRO A 173 -0.04 7.50 -22.15
N THR A 174 0.26 7.32 -23.44
CA THR A 174 1.42 6.54 -23.94
C THR A 174 2.76 7.06 -23.44
N PHE A 175 3.00 8.38 -23.43
CA PHE A 175 4.26 8.91 -22.91
C PHE A 175 4.39 8.77 -21.40
N CYS A 176 3.27 8.78 -20.66
CA CYS A 176 3.30 8.47 -19.22
C CYS A 176 3.68 7.00 -18.99
N VAL A 177 3.07 6.08 -19.75
CA VAL A 177 3.39 4.64 -19.73
C VAL A 177 4.87 4.40 -20.03
N LEU A 178 5.40 5.01 -21.10
CA LEU A 178 6.82 4.88 -21.47
C LEU A 178 7.77 5.44 -20.41
N ALA A 179 7.42 6.57 -19.78
CA ALA A 179 8.25 7.15 -18.72
C ALA A 179 8.28 6.25 -17.48
N VAL A 180 7.13 5.72 -17.05
CA VAL A 180 7.06 4.77 -15.92
C VAL A 180 7.81 3.49 -16.26
N PHE A 181 7.71 2.99 -17.49
CA PHE A 181 8.49 1.85 -17.98
C PHE A 181 9.99 2.11 -17.86
N ALA A 182 10.47 3.21 -18.45
CA ALA A 182 11.89 3.55 -18.44
C ALA A 182 12.44 3.65 -17.01
N VAL A 183 11.76 4.37 -16.12
CA VAL A 183 12.20 4.50 -14.72
C VAL A 183 12.20 3.15 -14.00
N SER A 184 11.13 2.36 -14.15
CA SER A 184 11.02 1.06 -13.48
C SER A 184 12.06 0.06 -13.98
N SER A 185 12.33 0.04 -15.28
CA SER A 185 13.36 -0.81 -15.90
C SER A 185 14.77 -0.41 -15.48
N LEU A 186 15.06 0.89 -15.36
CA LEU A 186 16.36 1.38 -14.86
C LEU A 186 16.58 1.01 -13.39
N LEU A 187 15.54 1.12 -12.55
CA LEU A 187 15.61 0.67 -11.16
C LEU A 187 15.78 -0.85 -11.05
N ALA A 188 15.09 -1.63 -11.89
CA ALA A 188 15.28 -3.08 -11.96
C ALA A 188 16.70 -3.45 -12.41
N PHE A 189 17.31 -2.67 -13.31
CA PHE A 189 18.67 -2.91 -13.80
C PHE A 189 19.75 -2.80 -12.71
N MET A 190 19.45 -2.18 -11.55
CA MET A 190 20.36 -2.18 -10.40
C MET A 190 20.70 -3.60 -9.92
N SER A 191 19.83 -4.58 -10.15
CA SER A 191 20.11 -5.98 -9.80
C SER A 191 21.17 -6.63 -10.69
N ALA A 192 21.64 -5.96 -11.74
CA ALA A 192 22.71 -6.47 -12.61
C ALA A 192 24.10 -6.34 -11.97
N SER A 193 24.31 -5.34 -11.11
CA SER A 193 25.59 -5.07 -10.45
C SER A 193 25.60 -5.36 -8.94
N THR A 194 24.45 -5.63 -8.34
CA THR A 194 24.28 -5.84 -6.90
C THR A 194 23.33 -7.01 -6.64
N SER A 195 23.47 -7.69 -5.49
CA SER A 195 22.60 -8.81 -5.12
C SER A 195 21.12 -8.39 -5.18
N SER A 196 20.28 -9.22 -5.83
CA SER A 196 18.86 -8.92 -6.00
C SER A 196 18.12 -8.74 -4.66
N ILE A 197 18.55 -9.43 -3.60
CA ILE A 197 17.98 -9.29 -2.25
C ILE A 197 18.27 -7.91 -1.66
N GLU A 198 19.49 -7.41 -1.87
CA GLU A 198 19.90 -6.11 -1.33
C GLU A 198 19.13 -4.99 -2.03
N VAL A 199 19.07 -5.02 -3.37
CA VAL A 199 18.28 -4.07 -4.17
C VAL A 199 16.79 -4.15 -3.80
N PHE A 200 16.25 -5.35 -3.64
CA PHE A 200 14.87 -5.55 -3.20
C PHE A 200 14.63 -4.89 -1.83
N THR A 201 15.51 -5.11 -0.87
CA THR A 201 15.41 -4.54 0.48
C THR A 201 15.41 -3.01 0.45
N TRP A 202 16.29 -2.41 -0.34
CA TRP A 202 16.34 -0.96 -0.53
C TRP A 202 15.06 -0.40 -1.17
N LEU A 203 14.58 -1.02 -2.25
CA LEU A 203 13.36 -0.58 -2.94
C LEU A 203 12.13 -0.74 -2.04
N THR A 204 11.99 -1.86 -1.33
CA THR A 204 10.90 -2.08 -0.38
C THR A 204 10.93 -1.06 0.76
N SER A 205 12.13 -0.67 1.24
CA SER A 205 12.26 0.35 2.29
C SER A 205 11.81 1.75 1.82
N ILE A 206 12.17 2.16 0.60
CA ILE A 206 11.69 3.42 0.01
C ILE A 206 10.18 3.38 -0.22
N VAL A 207 9.66 2.28 -0.78
CA VAL A 207 8.23 2.16 -1.07
C VAL A 207 7.41 2.15 0.23
N GLY A 208 7.83 1.38 1.23
CA GLY A 208 7.16 1.31 2.52
C GLY A 208 7.11 2.66 3.23
N SER A 209 8.23 3.37 3.28
CA SER A 209 8.27 4.73 3.83
C SER A 209 7.45 5.73 3.00
N GLY A 210 7.41 5.57 1.67
CA GLY A 210 6.57 6.35 0.76
C GLY A 210 5.08 6.21 1.01
N VAL A 211 4.61 4.98 1.27
CA VAL A 211 3.21 4.72 1.61
C VAL A 211 2.82 5.41 2.93
N LEU A 212 3.71 5.43 3.93
CA LEU A 212 3.46 6.18 5.18
C LEU A 212 3.28 7.68 4.91
N VAL A 213 4.16 8.28 4.11
CA VAL A 213 4.05 9.69 3.69
C VAL A 213 2.76 9.93 2.91
N GLN A 214 2.40 9.03 1.99
CA GLN A 214 1.15 9.09 1.22
C GLN A 214 -0.09 9.08 2.15
N PHE A 215 -0.11 8.23 3.17
CA PHE A 215 -1.21 8.19 4.13
C PHE A 215 -1.28 9.45 5.01
N ILE A 216 -0.14 10.02 5.40
CA ILE A 216 -0.09 11.33 6.07
C ILE A 216 -0.73 12.40 5.16
N MET A 217 -0.40 12.39 3.86
CA MET A 217 -0.93 13.33 2.88
C MET A 217 -2.45 13.17 2.68
N TYR A 218 -2.96 11.94 2.56
CA TYR A 218 -4.39 11.69 2.41
C TYR A 218 -5.22 12.25 3.57
N HIS A 219 -4.79 11.98 4.80
CA HIS A 219 -5.50 12.50 5.97
C HIS A 219 -5.34 14.01 6.11
N THR A 220 -4.17 14.57 5.75
CA THR A 220 -3.95 16.02 5.74
C THR A 220 -4.85 16.74 4.73
N ILE A 221 -4.99 16.18 3.52
CA ILE A 221 -5.91 16.68 2.48
C ILE A 221 -7.36 16.60 2.99
N TYR A 222 -7.75 15.48 3.60
CA TYR A 222 -9.09 15.32 4.17
C TYR A 222 -9.38 16.35 5.29
N ILE A 223 -8.44 16.56 6.21
CA ILE A 223 -8.55 17.58 7.27
C ILE A 223 -8.71 18.97 6.66
N ARG A 224 -7.94 19.29 5.62
CA ARG A 224 -8.05 20.58 4.93
C ARG A 224 -9.39 20.74 4.20
N PHE A 225 -9.85 19.70 3.51
CA PHE A 225 -11.17 19.64 2.88
C PHE A 225 -12.28 19.93 3.89
N ARG A 226 -12.20 19.30 5.08
CA ARG A 226 -13.17 19.53 6.17
C ARG A 226 -13.13 20.95 6.71
N ARG A 227 -11.94 21.52 6.90
CA ARG A 227 -11.79 22.92 7.32
C ARG A 227 -12.32 23.90 6.27
N ALA A 228 -12.13 23.62 4.99
CA ALA A 228 -12.70 24.42 3.90
C ALA A 228 -14.22 24.37 3.88
N GLN A 229 -14.79 23.17 4.02
CA GLN A 229 -16.24 22.98 4.11
C GLN A 229 -16.86 23.76 5.29
N MET A 230 -16.24 23.69 6.47
CA MET A 230 -16.66 24.45 7.65
C MET A 230 -16.56 25.96 7.42
N ALA A 231 -15.49 26.43 6.76
CA ALA A 231 -15.28 27.85 6.47
C ALA A 231 -16.28 28.41 5.42
N GLN A 232 -16.84 27.54 4.58
CA GLN A 232 -17.84 27.88 3.56
C GLN A 232 -19.29 27.63 4.02
N GLY A 233 -19.50 27.16 5.26
CA GLY A 233 -20.83 26.98 5.84
C GLY A 233 -21.62 25.77 5.29
N ILE A 234 -20.97 24.82 4.62
CA ILE A 234 -21.66 23.66 4.02
C ILE A 234 -21.89 22.60 5.11
N PRO A 235 -23.14 22.18 5.35
CA PRO A 235 -23.45 21.26 6.44
C PRO A 235 -22.91 19.85 6.17
N ASP A 236 -22.74 19.10 7.26
CA ASP A 236 -22.11 17.79 7.25
C ASP A 236 -22.90 16.71 6.51
N ILE A 237 -24.21 16.90 6.39
CA ILE A 237 -25.18 15.98 5.79
C ILE A 237 -25.14 15.97 4.26
N ASP A 238 -24.68 17.05 3.64
CA ASP A 238 -24.57 17.18 2.17
C ASP A 238 -23.40 16.38 1.58
N ARG A 239 -22.67 15.64 2.43
CA ARG A 239 -21.53 14.84 2.01
C ARG A 239 -21.97 13.45 1.57
N PRO A 240 -21.47 12.98 0.41
CA PRO A 240 -21.53 11.57 0.07
C PRO A 240 -20.82 10.76 1.17
N TRP A 241 -21.50 9.76 1.73
CA TRP A 241 -20.92 8.79 2.66
C TRP A 241 -20.40 9.38 3.97
N TYR A 242 -21.21 10.22 4.62
CA TYR A 242 -20.94 10.76 5.95
C TYR A 242 -20.66 9.66 7.00
N ARG A 243 -19.52 9.78 7.69
CA ARG A 243 -19.23 9.02 8.92
C ARG A 243 -19.00 9.98 10.08
N LYS A 244 -19.71 9.75 11.19
CA LYS A 244 -19.53 10.51 12.44
C LYS A 244 -18.09 10.32 12.95
N GLY A 245 -17.46 11.41 13.39
CA GLY A 245 -16.11 11.39 13.99
C GLY A 245 -14.93 11.28 13.01
N GLN A 246 -15.16 11.15 11.69
CA GLN A 246 -14.08 10.94 10.69
C GLN A 246 -12.98 12.02 10.75
N TYR A 247 -13.34 13.27 11.05
CA TYR A 247 -12.37 14.37 11.19
C TYR A 247 -11.40 14.14 12.35
N PHE A 248 -11.92 13.74 13.51
CA PHE A 248 -11.10 13.44 14.68
C PHE A 248 -10.19 12.22 14.43
N PHE A 249 -10.77 11.14 13.88
CA PHE A 249 -9.98 9.96 13.51
C PHE A 249 -8.85 10.31 12.54
N SER A 250 -9.10 11.20 11.58
CA SER A 250 -8.07 11.63 10.63
C SER A 250 -6.91 12.36 11.30
N ILE A 251 -7.17 13.17 12.33
CA ILE A 251 -6.11 13.86 13.10
C ILE A 251 -5.27 12.84 13.87
N VAL A 252 -5.92 11.92 14.59
CA VAL A 252 -5.22 10.85 15.34
C VAL A 252 -4.36 10.02 14.39
N THR A 253 -4.92 9.61 13.25
CA THR A 253 -4.21 8.80 12.26
C THR A 253 -2.99 9.51 11.67
N VAL A 254 -3.05 10.83 11.41
CA VAL A 254 -1.87 11.61 10.99
C VAL A 254 -0.76 11.53 12.02
N ILE A 255 -1.09 11.73 13.30
CA ILE A 255 -0.10 11.68 14.39
C ILE A 255 0.52 10.28 14.48
N CYS A 256 -0.30 9.23 14.41
CA CYS A 256 0.19 7.85 14.41
C CYS A 256 1.14 7.57 13.25
N TYR A 257 0.77 7.93 12.01
CA TYR A 257 1.64 7.70 10.85
C TYR A 257 2.92 8.55 10.90
N ILE A 258 2.89 9.76 11.46
CA ILE A 258 4.11 10.56 11.69
C ILE A 258 5.05 9.82 12.65
N ILE A 259 4.53 9.28 13.76
CA ILE A 259 5.36 8.52 14.73
C ILE A 259 5.95 7.28 14.06
N ILE A 260 5.13 6.52 13.32
CA ILE A 260 5.60 5.32 12.59
C ILE A 260 6.65 5.70 11.55
N PHE A 261 6.45 6.79 10.80
CA PHE A 261 7.42 7.27 9.81
C PHE A 261 8.76 7.67 10.46
N LEU A 262 8.73 8.45 11.53
CA LEU A 262 9.94 8.89 12.25
C LEU A 262 10.71 7.72 12.87
N THR A 263 10.01 6.66 13.24
CA THR A 263 10.61 5.46 13.83
C THR A 263 10.85 4.35 12.81
N ASN A 264 10.51 4.54 11.52
CA ASN A 264 10.66 3.52 10.48
C ASN A 264 12.11 3.03 10.36
N GLY A 265 13.07 3.95 10.47
CA GLY A 265 14.51 3.67 10.42
C GLY A 265 15.17 3.55 11.79
N PHE A 266 14.44 3.19 12.86
CA PHE A 266 14.98 3.21 14.23
C PHE A 266 16.25 2.37 14.40
N SER A 267 16.39 1.28 13.65
CA SER A 267 17.54 0.36 13.71
C SER A 267 18.86 1.06 13.42
N VAL A 268 18.85 2.08 12.54
CA VAL A 268 20.05 2.83 12.14
C VAL A 268 20.58 3.72 13.29
N PHE A 269 19.73 4.10 14.23
CA PHE A 269 20.11 4.88 15.40
C PHE A 269 20.62 4.02 16.57
N MET A 270 20.62 2.70 16.43
CA MET A 270 21.15 1.80 17.45
C MET A 270 22.69 1.76 17.39
N LYS A 271 23.32 1.62 18.56
CA LYS A 271 24.79 1.64 18.69
C LYS A 271 25.43 0.55 17.82
N GLY A 272 26.29 0.97 16.89
CA GLY A 272 27.02 0.07 15.99
C GLY A 272 26.29 -0.36 14.72
N GLN A 273 25.07 0.16 14.46
CA GLN A 273 24.24 -0.20 13.30
C GLN A 273 24.09 0.95 12.28
N TRP A 274 24.96 1.96 12.35
CA TRP A 274 24.90 3.10 11.45
C TRP A 274 25.24 2.71 10.02
N SER A 275 24.29 2.94 9.10
CA SER A 275 24.47 2.75 7.67
C SER A 275 23.86 3.94 6.94
N ILE A 276 24.68 4.65 6.18
CA ILE A 276 24.25 5.82 5.38
C ILE A 276 23.19 5.38 4.38
N SER A 277 23.41 4.24 3.70
CA SER A 277 22.44 3.68 2.75
C SER A 277 21.11 3.40 3.44
N SER A 278 21.11 2.67 4.56
CA SER A 278 19.87 2.32 5.27
C SER A 278 19.13 3.56 5.79
N PHE A 279 19.85 4.59 6.26
CA PHE A 279 19.25 5.86 6.64
C PHE A 279 18.58 6.55 5.44
N ILE A 280 19.29 6.68 4.32
CA ILE A 280 18.77 7.31 3.11
C ILE A 280 17.54 6.54 2.62
N PHE A 281 17.62 5.22 2.44
CA PHE A 281 16.49 4.42 1.93
C PHE A 281 15.29 4.41 2.89
N ALA A 282 15.50 4.55 4.21
CA ALA A 282 14.41 4.63 5.18
C ALA A 282 13.63 5.96 5.17
N TYR A 283 14.27 7.07 4.77
CA TYR A 283 13.68 8.42 4.83
C TYR A 283 13.63 9.16 3.47
N ALA A 284 14.19 8.58 2.39
CA ALA A 284 14.26 9.19 1.07
C ALA A 284 12.88 9.47 0.46
N SER A 285 11.85 8.74 0.89
CA SER A 285 10.46 9.00 0.49
C SER A 285 9.96 10.40 0.86
N LEU A 286 10.45 10.99 1.96
CA LEU A 286 10.13 12.37 2.27
C LEU A 286 10.78 13.33 1.27
N LEU A 287 12.02 13.07 0.88
CA LEU A 287 12.72 13.86 -0.14
C LEU A 287 12.05 13.72 -1.51
N SER A 288 11.59 12.52 -1.87
CA SER A 288 10.88 12.29 -3.13
C SER A 288 9.53 13.01 -3.19
N LEU A 289 8.91 13.35 -2.05
CA LEU A 289 7.76 14.25 -1.98
C LEU A 289 8.18 15.73 -2.03
N LEU A 290 9.12 16.13 -1.16
CA LEU A 290 9.48 17.53 -0.95
C LEU A 290 10.16 18.14 -2.18
N VAL A 291 11.07 17.42 -2.84
CA VAL A 291 11.83 17.95 -3.97
C VAL A 291 10.93 18.32 -5.15
N PRO A 292 10.03 17.44 -5.66
CA PRO A 292 9.10 17.83 -6.71
C PRO A 292 8.11 18.90 -6.28
N TRP A 293 7.63 18.86 -5.03
CA TRP A 293 6.68 19.83 -4.52
C TRP A 293 7.27 21.24 -4.40
N VAL A 294 8.44 21.37 -3.76
CA VAL A 294 9.17 22.64 -3.66
C VAL A 294 9.62 23.11 -5.04
N GLY A 295 10.16 22.22 -5.88
CA GLY A 295 10.57 22.54 -7.24
C GLY A 295 9.43 23.12 -8.08
N TYR A 296 8.24 22.50 -8.04
CA TYR A 296 7.05 23.02 -8.70
C TYR A 296 6.66 24.41 -8.19
N LYS A 297 6.72 24.63 -6.87
CA LYS A 297 6.39 25.93 -6.26
C LYS A 297 7.36 27.04 -6.64
N ILE A 298 8.66 26.75 -6.68
CA ILE A 298 9.68 27.73 -7.10
C ILE A 298 9.45 28.15 -8.55
N VAL A 299 9.18 27.19 -9.45
CA VAL A 299 8.98 27.47 -10.88
C VAL A 299 7.69 28.26 -11.13
N ARG A 300 6.57 27.87 -10.51
CA ARG A 300 5.25 28.49 -10.74
C ARG A 300 5.01 29.79 -9.97
N ARG A 301 5.89 30.18 -9.04
CA ARG A 301 5.78 31.40 -8.19
C ARG A 301 4.36 31.66 -7.66
N GLY A 302 3.69 30.61 -7.17
CA GLY A 302 2.32 30.68 -6.64
C GLY A 302 2.27 30.64 -5.11
N GLY A 303 1.12 31.00 -4.53
CA GLY A 303 0.86 30.86 -3.09
C GLY A 303 1.03 29.41 -2.60
N TRP A 304 1.40 29.22 -1.33
CA TRP A 304 1.71 27.89 -0.77
C TRP A 304 0.50 26.95 -0.81
N LEU A 305 -0.64 27.41 -0.30
CA LEU A 305 -1.91 26.67 -0.30
C LEU A 305 -3.07 27.63 -0.58
N THR A 306 -4.06 27.19 -1.34
CA THR A 306 -5.29 27.96 -1.62
C THR A 306 -6.05 28.28 -0.32
N PRO A 307 -6.45 29.54 -0.06
CA PRO A 307 -7.24 29.91 1.12
C PRO A 307 -8.48 29.02 1.31
N LEU A 308 -8.85 28.73 2.57
CA LEU A 308 -9.94 27.77 2.87
C LEU A 308 -11.30 28.16 2.25
N LYS A 309 -11.56 29.47 2.11
CA LYS A 309 -12.79 29.99 1.49
C LYS A 309 -12.81 29.87 -0.04
N GLU A 310 -11.65 29.71 -0.67
CA GLU A 310 -11.49 29.65 -2.13
C GLU A 310 -11.26 28.22 -2.64
N VAL A 311 -11.21 27.24 -1.73
CA VAL A 311 -11.10 25.83 -2.12
C VAL A 311 -12.38 25.43 -2.84
N ASP A 312 -12.25 25.00 -4.09
CA ASP A 312 -13.36 24.46 -4.86
C ASP A 312 -13.77 23.07 -4.32
N LEU A 313 -14.98 22.99 -3.73
CA LEU A 313 -15.56 21.77 -3.17
C LEU A 313 -16.48 21.03 -4.18
N TYR A 314 -16.67 21.60 -5.35
CA TYR A 314 -17.54 21.11 -6.42
C TYR A 314 -16.77 20.70 -7.69
N ALA A 315 -15.48 20.99 -7.77
CA ALA A 315 -14.57 20.57 -8.85
C ALA A 315 -14.77 19.09 -9.23
N GLY A 316 -14.98 18.83 -10.53
CA GLY A 316 -15.15 17.48 -11.07
C GLY A 316 -16.53 16.84 -10.87
N ARG A 317 -17.52 17.57 -10.34
CA ARG A 317 -18.93 17.12 -10.31
C ARG A 317 -19.60 17.45 -11.65
N THR A 318 -19.82 16.47 -12.51
CA THR A 318 -20.70 16.65 -13.69
C THR A 318 -22.16 16.71 -13.25
N ARG A 319 -23.01 17.53 -13.90
CA ARG A 319 -24.46 17.63 -13.63
C ARG A 319 -25.16 16.27 -13.67
N GLU A 320 -24.85 15.43 -14.65
CA GLU A 320 -25.37 14.06 -14.80
C GLU A 320 -25.02 13.13 -13.63
N GLN A 321 -23.93 13.40 -12.90
CA GLN A 321 -23.58 12.60 -11.72
C GLN A 321 -24.34 13.04 -10.46
N MET A 322 -24.96 14.23 -10.46
CA MET A 322 -25.74 14.76 -9.34
C MET A 322 -27.13 14.13 -9.27
N ASP A 323 -27.64 13.63 -10.39
CA ASP A 323 -28.90 12.89 -10.44
C ASP A 323 -28.64 11.42 -10.03
N PHE A 324 -29.04 11.08 -8.81
CA PHE A 324 -28.93 9.73 -8.26
C PHE A 324 -29.79 8.68 -8.98
N ASN A 325 -30.62 9.07 -9.96
CA ASN A 325 -31.79 8.32 -10.40
C ASN A 325 -31.88 7.87 -11.87
N ASP A 326 -31.00 8.31 -12.79
CA ASP A 326 -31.36 8.20 -14.22
C ASP A 326 -30.65 7.11 -15.05
N ASP A 327 -29.85 6.24 -14.44
CA ASP A 327 -29.34 5.05 -15.14
C ASP A 327 -30.08 3.78 -14.64
N PRO A 328 -31.09 3.27 -15.37
CA PRO A 328 -31.63 1.95 -15.08
C PRO A 328 -30.51 0.91 -15.19
N GLU A 329 -30.33 0.13 -14.12
CA GLU A 329 -29.44 -1.03 -14.14
C GLU A 329 -29.80 -1.90 -15.35
N MET A 330 -28.82 -2.32 -16.16
CA MET A 330 -29.02 -3.55 -16.91
C MET A 330 -29.28 -4.65 -15.88
N GLU A 331 -30.45 -5.29 -15.96
CA GLU A 331 -30.84 -6.35 -15.05
C GLU A 331 -29.73 -7.40 -14.95
N ALA A 332 -29.44 -7.84 -13.73
CA ALA A 332 -28.46 -8.89 -13.50
C ALA A 332 -29.01 -10.22 -14.05
N VAL A 333 -28.66 -10.53 -15.30
CA VAL A 333 -29.14 -11.72 -16.02
C VAL A 333 -28.49 -12.99 -15.46
N THR A 334 -27.25 -12.91 -14.96
CA THR A 334 -26.49 -14.09 -14.52
C THR A 334 -26.47 -14.28 -13.00
N LYS A 335 -26.47 -15.53 -12.52
CA LYS A 335 -26.37 -15.87 -11.08
C LYS A 335 -25.14 -15.23 -10.40
N GLY A 336 -24.01 -15.12 -11.12
CA GLY A 336 -22.81 -14.44 -10.62
C GLY A 336 -22.97 -12.93 -10.45
N GLN A 337 -23.76 -12.27 -11.31
CA GLN A 337 -24.05 -10.83 -11.18
C GLN A 337 -24.97 -10.54 -9.99
N LYS A 338 -25.89 -11.46 -9.68
CA LYS A 338 -26.75 -11.38 -8.48
C LYS A 338 -25.98 -11.58 -7.17
N PHE A 339 -24.89 -12.35 -7.20
CA PHE A 339 -24.01 -12.53 -6.04
C PHE A 339 -23.05 -11.34 -5.84
N ASN A 340 -22.80 -10.56 -6.90
CA ASN A 340 -21.88 -9.43 -6.89
C ASN A 340 -22.58 -8.06 -6.69
N LYS A 341 -23.91 -8.00 -6.84
CA LYS A 341 -24.73 -6.93 -6.24
C LYS A 341 -24.70 -7.09 -4.72
#